data_AF-A0A1U8Q132-F1
#
_entry.id   AF-A0A1U8Q132-F1
#
_cell.length_a   1.000
_cell.length_b   1.000
_cell.length_c   1.000
_cell.angle_alpha   90.00
_cell.angle_beta   90.00
_cell.angle_gamma   90.00
#
_symmetry.space_group_name_H-M   'P 1'
#
loop_
_entity.id
_entity.type
_entity.pdbx_description
1 polymer ?
#
loop_
_entity_poly.entity_id
_entity_poly.type
_entity_poly.pdbx_seq_one_letter_code
_entity_poly.pdbx_strand_id
1 'polypeptide(L)'
;MANATNAEPDSEDEACPSGVVEVASDDDEVPSGLIPGTVGGAAYMNVGANGQTVDAINTIEIVTVDGKHQILYRSDLAFGYRMSPFQAMQDLAAIVALTFRLLPSISAKERQQAYLRRRRWSQLVRERTAGSVFRNPFGMGVLVGELFENAGLKGFRVGSAEVSKVHANFFINTGSSNSREMLELIDL
;
A
#
# COMPACT_ATOMS: atom_id res chain seq x y z
N MET A 1 -0.02 46.51 -0.71
CA MET A 1 0.37 45.83 0.55
C MET A 1 -0.71 44.83 0.88
N ALA A 2 -0.46 43.54 0.66
CA ALA A 2 -1.30 42.47 1.20
C ALA A 2 -0.47 41.20 1.33
N ASN A 3 -0.39 40.73 2.58
CA ASN A 3 -0.24 39.36 3.08
C ASN A 3 0.91 38.48 2.57
N ALA A 4 1.96 38.42 3.40
CA ALA A 4 2.70 37.20 3.64
C ALA A 4 2.14 36.54 4.90
N THR A 5 1.21 35.61 4.74
CA THR A 5 0.88 34.62 5.78
C THR A 5 1.86 33.47 5.62
N ASN A 6 2.70 33.29 6.63
CA ASN A 6 3.57 32.13 6.81
C ASN A 6 2.74 30.85 6.69
N ALA A 7 2.99 30.08 5.63
CA ALA A 7 2.66 28.66 5.63
C ALA A 7 3.86 27.95 6.26
N GLU A 8 3.67 27.51 7.50
CA GLU A 8 4.57 26.54 8.13
C GLU A 8 4.58 25.26 7.28
N PRO A 9 5.73 24.58 7.14
CA PRO A 9 5.76 23.29 6.46
C PRO A 9 5.04 22.27 7.34
N ASP A 10 3.99 21.62 6.80
CA ASP A 10 3.33 20.47 7.42
C ASP A 10 4.30 19.29 7.49
N SER A 11 5.25 19.37 8.42
CA SER A 11 6.07 18.27 8.91
C SER A 11 5.29 17.56 10.01
N GLU A 12 4.31 16.73 9.64
CA GLU A 12 3.65 15.83 10.58
C GLU A 12 3.75 14.39 10.08
N ASP A 13 4.90 13.81 10.40
CA ASP A 13 4.99 12.46 10.95
C ASP A 13 4.03 12.34 12.15
N GLU A 14 2.74 12.18 11.89
CA GLU A 14 1.79 11.72 12.90
C GLU A 14 1.76 10.18 12.84
N ALA A 15 2.62 9.60 13.68
CA ALA A 15 2.59 8.21 14.07
C ALA A 15 1.15 7.76 14.35
N CYS A 16 0.64 6.85 13.52
CA CYS A 16 -0.53 6.07 13.92
C CYS A 16 -0.08 5.22 15.12
N PRO A 17 -0.69 5.36 16.31
CA PRO A 17 -0.19 4.74 17.53
C PRO A 17 -0.05 3.23 17.32
N SER A 18 1.07 2.72 17.83
CA SER A 18 1.52 1.33 17.72
C SER A 18 0.40 0.30 17.91
N GLY A 19 0.32 -0.64 16.97
CA GLY A 19 0.04 -2.04 17.31
C GLY A 19 -1.41 -2.55 17.19
N VAL A 20 -2.26 -2.02 16.30
CA VAL A 20 -3.57 -2.68 16.12
C VAL A 20 -4.06 -2.74 14.66
N VAL A 21 -4.16 -3.97 14.13
CA VAL A 21 -5.13 -4.29 13.09
C VAL A 21 -6.41 -4.65 13.82
N GLU A 22 -7.47 -3.93 13.50
CA GLU A 22 -8.78 -4.04 14.11
C GLU A 22 -9.79 -4.20 12.99
N VAL A 23 -10.69 -5.17 13.14
CA VAL A 23 -11.76 -5.41 12.17
C VAL A 23 -13.08 -5.13 12.88
N ALA A 24 -13.88 -4.24 12.31
CA ALA A 24 -15.26 -4.05 12.74
C ALA A 24 -16.07 -5.27 12.28
N SER A 25 -16.63 -6.02 13.23
CA SER A 25 -17.72 -6.96 12.96
C SER A 25 -19.02 -6.18 12.95
N ASP A 26 -19.64 -6.02 11.78
CA ASP A 26 -21.10 -5.98 11.59
C ASP A 26 -21.42 -5.84 10.08
N ASP A 27 -22.41 -6.61 9.64
CA ASP A 27 -23.00 -6.64 8.30
C ASP A 27 -23.63 -5.30 7.91
N ASP A 28 -23.17 -4.72 6.80
CA ASP A 28 -23.91 -3.99 5.76
C ASP A 28 -22.93 -3.10 4.99
N GLU A 29 -22.77 -3.42 3.69
CA GLU A 29 -21.87 -2.77 2.71
C GLU A 29 -20.44 -2.50 3.18
N VAL A 30 -19.54 -3.46 2.93
CA VAL A 30 -18.09 -3.23 3.02
C VAL A 30 -17.71 -2.11 2.04
N PRO A 31 -17.32 -0.90 2.49
CA PRO A 31 -16.84 0.11 1.58
C PRO A 31 -15.51 -0.40 1.04
N SER A 32 -15.42 -0.58 -0.27
CA SER A 32 -14.28 -1.09 -1.04
C SER A 32 -12.99 -0.23 -0.98
N GLY A 33 -12.73 0.44 0.15
CA GLY A 33 -11.66 1.43 0.30
C GLY A 33 -10.48 1.03 1.19
N LEU A 34 -10.42 -0.21 1.70
CA LEU A 34 -9.15 -0.75 2.22
C LEU A 34 -8.24 -1.19 1.07
N ILE A 35 -6.96 -1.39 1.34
CA ILE A 35 -5.91 -1.51 0.32
C ILE A 35 -6.29 -2.55 -0.75
N PRO A 36 -6.35 -2.18 -2.05
CA PRO A 36 -6.76 -3.11 -3.10
C PRO A 36 -5.89 -4.36 -3.13
N GLY A 37 -6.50 -5.50 -3.44
CA GLY A 37 -5.82 -6.80 -3.54
C GLY A 37 -6.41 -7.84 -2.61
N THR A 38 -5.72 -8.99 -2.52
CA THR A 38 -6.08 -10.10 -1.64
C THR A 38 -5.26 -10.07 -0.36
N VAL A 39 -5.74 -10.73 0.69
CA VAL A 39 -4.99 -10.92 1.94
C VAL A 39 -3.66 -11.67 1.71
N GLY A 40 -3.63 -12.61 0.76
CA GLY A 40 -2.40 -13.29 0.34
C GLY A 40 -1.40 -12.32 -0.31
N GLY A 41 -1.87 -11.43 -1.20
CA GLY A 41 -1.03 -10.37 -1.77
C GLY A 41 -0.53 -9.39 -0.70
N ALA A 42 -1.35 -9.10 0.31
CA ALA A 42 -0.95 -8.26 1.44
C ALA A 42 0.20 -8.87 2.24
N ALA A 43 0.15 -10.18 2.53
CA ALA A 43 1.27 -10.90 3.14
C ALA A 43 2.49 -10.95 2.20
N TYR A 44 2.30 -11.28 0.93
CA TYR A 44 3.40 -11.39 -0.04
C TYR A 44 4.19 -10.07 -0.18
N MET A 45 3.50 -8.93 -0.22
CA MET A 45 4.11 -7.62 -0.40
C MET A 45 4.37 -6.85 0.91
N ASN A 46 4.09 -7.46 2.07
CA ASN A 46 4.08 -6.78 3.38
C ASN A 46 3.38 -5.41 3.29
N VAL A 47 2.12 -5.43 2.87
CA VAL A 47 1.34 -4.23 2.61
C VAL A 47 0.96 -3.57 3.93
N GLY A 48 1.40 -2.33 4.16
CA GLY A 48 0.98 -1.53 5.31
C GLY A 48 1.87 -0.30 5.52
N ALA A 49 1.38 0.67 6.29
CA ALA A 49 2.25 1.68 6.88
C ALA A 49 2.94 1.04 8.10
N ASN A 50 4.27 1.08 8.15
CA ASN A 50 5.07 0.61 9.28
C ASN A 50 4.82 -0.84 9.75
N GLY A 51 4.52 -1.78 8.84
CA GLY A 51 4.45 -3.23 9.17
C GLY A 51 3.17 -3.70 9.88
N GLN A 52 2.21 -2.82 10.13
CA GLN A 52 1.03 -3.13 10.96
C GLN A 52 0.22 -4.35 10.49
N THR A 53 0.07 -4.56 9.19
CA THR A 53 -0.74 -5.67 8.65
C THR A 53 -0.11 -7.03 8.94
N VAL A 54 1.22 -7.16 8.88
CA VAL A 54 1.88 -8.44 9.18
C VAL A 54 2.01 -8.70 10.66
N ASP A 55 1.98 -7.67 11.50
CA ASP A 55 2.11 -7.81 12.95
C ASP A 55 0.86 -8.43 13.59
N ALA A 56 -0.30 -8.27 12.95
CA ALA A 56 -1.53 -8.95 13.38
C ALA A 56 -1.68 -10.37 12.84
N ILE A 57 -0.80 -10.83 11.95
CA ILE A 57 -0.86 -12.20 11.44
C ILE A 57 -0.36 -13.16 12.52
N ASN A 58 -1.12 -14.22 12.75
CA ASN A 58 -0.74 -15.33 13.62
C ASN A 58 -0.08 -16.46 12.81
N THR A 59 -0.77 -16.94 11.77
CA THR A 59 -0.27 -17.99 10.87
C THR A 59 -0.57 -17.67 9.41
N ILE A 60 0.28 -18.19 8.53
CA ILE A 60 0.14 -18.13 7.08
C ILE A 60 0.19 -19.56 6.55
N GLU A 61 -0.82 -19.94 5.80
CA GLU A 61 -0.91 -21.24 5.16
C GLU A 61 -0.52 -21.11 3.70
N ILE A 62 0.38 -21.98 3.25
CA ILE A 62 0.89 -22.00 1.89
C ILE A 62 0.74 -23.38 1.26
N VAL A 63 0.70 -23.39 -0.06
CA VAL A 63 0.88 -24.58 -0.88
C VAL A 63 2.15 -24.40 -1.68
N THR A 64 3.00 -25.44 -1.72
CA THR A 64 4.22 -25.47 -2.55
C THR A 64 3.95 -26.04 -3.94
N VAL A 65 4.91 -25.89 -4.85
CA VAL A 65 4.81 -26.36 -6.24
C VAL A 65 4.63 -27.88 -6.32
N ASP A 66 5.15 -28.64 -5.36
CA ASP A 66 4.93 -30.09 -5.24
C ASP A 66 3.59 -30.47 -4.56
N GLY A 67 2.74 -29.48 -4.28
CA GLY A 67 1.40 -29.65 -3.72
C GLY A 67 1.36 -29.83 -2.20
N LYS A 68 2.47 -29.66 -1.48
CA LYS A 68 2.47 -29.78 -0.02
C LYS A 68 1.85 -28.55 0.62
N HIS A 69 0.97 -28.81 1.58
CA HIS A 69 0.39 -27.79 2.45
C HIS A 69 1.29 -27.55 3.66
N GLN A 70 1.60 -26.30 3.96
CA GLN A 70 2.43 -25.92 5.11
C GLN A 70 1.78 -24.76 5.89
N ILE A 71 1.90 -24.82 7.21
CA ILE A 71 1.47 -23.74 8.12
C ILE A 71 2.74 -23.10 8.68
N LEU A 72 2.88 -21.80 8.46
CA LEU A 72 4.02 -21.00 8.90
C LEU A 72 3.56 -20.02 9.98
N TYR A 73 4.30 -19.94 11.09
CA TYR A 73 4.03 -18.96 12.13
C TYR A 73 4.65 -17.62 11.77
N ARG A 74 3.90 -16.53 11.99
CA ARG A 74 4.42 -15.17 11.74
C ARG A 74 5.72 -14.89 12.50
N SER A 75 5.90 -15.45 13.70
CA SER A 75 7.10 -15.31 14.52
C SER A 75 8.37 -15.79 13.83
N ASP A 76 8.24 -16.74 12.89
CA ASP A 76 9.36 -17.43 12.27
C ASP A 76 9.71 -16.81 10.90
N LEU A 77 8.96 -15.79 10.49
CA LEU A 77 9.06 -15.16 9.18
C LEU A 77 9.68 -13.77 9.27
N ALA A 78 10.75 -13.57 8.51
CA ALA A 78 11.45 -12.29 8.42
C ALA A 78 10.76 -11.37 7.38
N PHE A 79 9.94 -10.44 7.87
CA PHE A 79 9.36 -9.39 7.05
C PHE A 79 10.22 -8.12 7.08
N GLY A 80 10.24 -7.40 5.97
CA GLY A 80 10.92 -6.10 5.84
C GLY A 80 10.05 -5.10 5.07
N TYR A 81 10.50 -3.86 4.91
CA TYR A 81 9.76 -2.84 4.15
C TYR A 81 9.49 -3.32 2.72
N ARG A 82 8.21 -3.56 2.39
CA ARG A 82 7.75 -4.14 1.11
C ARG A 82 8.40 -5.49 0.75
N MET A 83 8.86 -6.22 1.77
CA MET A 83 9.56 -7.49 1.64
C MET A 83 8.94 -8.56 2.53
N SER A 84 8.90 -9.78 2.01
CA SER A 84 8.47 -10.99 2.71
C SER A 84 9.35 -12.17 2.30
N PRO A 85 9.44 -13.24 3.11
CA PRO A 85 10.22 -14.43 2.75
C PRO A 85 9.66 -15.13 1.50
N PHE A 86 8.37 -14.92 1.20
CA PHE A 86 7.67 -15.48 0.05
C PHE A 86 8.21 -14.98 -1.30
N GLN A 87 8.84 -13.81 -1.33
CA GLN A 87 9.46 -13.27 -2.55
C GLN A 87 10.74 -14.03 -2.95
N ALA A 88 11.42 -14.66 -1.97
CA ALA A 88 12.64 -15.44 -2.20
C ALA A 88 12.38 -16.96 -2.20
N MET A 89 11.19 -17.40 -1.81
CA MET A 89 10.79 -18.80 -1.76
C MET A 89 10.53 -19.34 -3.17
N GLN A 90 11.42 -20.22 -3.65
CA GLN A 90 11.36 -20.74 -5.03
C GLN A 90 10.26 -21.78 -5.24
N ASP A 91 9.86 -22.47 -4.18
CA ASP A 91 8.89 -23.56 -4.21
C ASP A 91 7.48 -23.11 -3.78
N LEU A 92 7.24 -21.81 -3.57
CA LEU A 92 5.91 -21.29 -3.27
C LEU A 92 4.99 -21.41 -4.50
N ALA A 93 3.86 -22.12 -4.36
CA ALA A 93 2.80 -22.09 -5.37
C ALA A 93 1.72 -21.05 -5.04
N ALA A 94 1.24 -21.03 -3.79
CA ALA A 94 0.20 -20.09 -3.37
C ALA A 94 0.20 -19.84 -1.86
N ILE A 95 -0.22 -18.64 -1.45
CA ILE A 95 -0.68 -18.37 -0.09
C ILE A 95 -2.19 -18.61 -0.08
N VAL A 96 -2.65 -19.56 0.74
CA VAL A 96 -4.04 -20.06 0.70
C VAL A 96 -4.90 -19.59 1.85
N ALA A 97 -4.31 -19.31 3.02
CA ALA A 97 -5.03 -18.76 4.16
C ALA A 97 -4.12 -17.92 5.07
N LEU A 98 -4.73 -16.96 5.76
CA LEU A 98 -4.10 -16.18 6.83
C LEU A 98 -5.00 -16.23 8.05
N THR A 99 -4.43 -16.53 9.21
CA THR A 99 -5.13 -16.36 10.49
C THR A 99 -4.58 -15.12 11.17
N PHE A 100 -5.47 -14.22 11.58
CA PHE A 100 -5.13 -13.00 12.29
C PHE A 100 -5.39 -13.15 13.79
N ARG A 101 -4.59 -12.47 14.61
CA ARG A 101 -4.82 -12.27 16.04
C ARG A 101 -5.12 -10.79 16.25
N LEU A 102 -6.37 -10.49 16.54
CA LEU A 102 -6.88 -9.12 16.69
C LEU A 102 -7.27 -8.87 18.14
N LEU A 103 -7.26 -7.60 18.55
CA LEU A 103 -7.76 -7.16 19.85
C LEU A 103 -9.09 -6.41 19.65
N PRO A 104 -10.08 -6.59 20.54
CA PRO A 104 -11.31 -5.82 20.50
C PRO A 104 -11.04 -4.33 20.70
N SER A 105 -11.80 -3.47 20.00
CA SER A 105 -11.70 -2.02 20.15
C SER A 105 -13.00 -1.32 19.79
N ILE A 106 -13.40 -0.41 20.67
CA ILE A 106 -14.59 0.44 20.51
C ILE A 106 -14.37 1.53 19.44
N SER A 107 -13.11 1.87 19.14
CA SER A 107 -12.75 2.97 18.24
C SER A 107 -12.36 2.50 16.84
N ALA A 108 -12.33 1.18 16.60
CA ALA A 108 -11.94 0.55 15.35
C ALA A 108 -12.71 1.13 14.14
N LYS A 109 -14.03 1.20 14.27
CA LYS A 109 -14.94 1.67 13.22
C LYS A 109 -14.70 3.14 12.88
N GLU A 110 -14.54 4.00 13.89
CA GLU A 110 -14.28 5.43 13.69
C GLU A 110 -12.94 5.68 13.00
N ARG A 111 -11.88 4.97 13.43
CA ARG A 111 -10.55 5.04 12.80
C ARG A 111 -10.57 4.54 11.36
N GLN A 112 -11.25 3.42 11.10
CA GLN A 112 -11.44 2.90 9.75
C GLN A 112 -12.13 3.93 8.86
N GLN A 113 -13.21 4.55 9.33
CA GLN A 113 -13.91 5.59 8.58
C GLN A 113 -13.06 6.83 8.35
N ALA A 114 -12.27 7.27 9.34
CA ALA A 114 -11.34 8.39 9.18
C ALA A 114 -10.27 8.09 8.11
N TYR A 115 -9.72 6.88 8.13
CA TYR A 115 -8.78 6.42 7.10
C TYR A 115 -9.40 6.41 5.71
N LEU A 116 -10.61 5.85 5.56
CA LEU A 116 -11.33 5.82 4.29
C LEU A 116 -11.62 7.22 3.74
N ARG A 117 -11.99 8.17 4.62
CA ARG A 117 -12.18 9.57 4.25
C ARG A 117 -10.87 10.17 3.74
N ARG A 118 -9.77 10.08 4.51
CA ARG A 118 -8.45 10.60 4.12
C ARG A 118 -7.99 10.02 2.79
N ARG A 119 -8.16 8.71 2.61
CA ARG A 119 -7.74 8.00 1.39
C ARG A 119 -8.52 8.43 0.16
N ARG A 120 -9.83 8.66 0.29
CA ARG A 120 -10.67 9.13 -0.84
C ARG A 120 -10.18 10.45 -1.42
N TRP A 121 -9.63 11.33 -0.58
CA TRP A 121 -9.11 12.63 -1.01
C TRP A 121 -7.65 12.59 -1.46
N SER A 122 -6.82 11.80 -0.78
CA SER A 122 -5.36 11.76 -1.04
C SER A 122 -4.93 10.76 -2.12
N GLN A 123 -5.72 9.72 -2.37
CA GLN A 123 -5.41 8.68 -3.34
C GLN A 123 -6.52 8.66 -4.39
N LEU A 124 -6.13 8.60 -5.66
CA LEU A 124 -7.05 8.58 -6.80
C LEU A 124 -7.79 7.24 -6.91
N VAL A 125 -8.74 6.99 -6.00
CA VAL A 125 -9.45 5.70 -5.85
C VAL A 125 -10.26 5.31 -7.10
N ARG A 126 -10.48 6.24 -8.04
CA ARG A 126 -11.27 6.02 -9.26
C ARG A 126 -10.43 5.85 -10.53
N GLU A 127 -9.12 6.08 -10.45
CA GLU A 127 -8.24 5.99 -11.60
C GLU A 127 -7.70 4.57 -11.79
N ARG A 128 -7.41 4.22 -13.05
CA ARG A 128 -6.81 2.92 -13.37
C ARG A 128 -5.31 2.96 -13.09
N THR A 129 -4.93 2.55 -11.89
CA THR A 129 -3.54 2.58 -11.42
C THR A 129 -3.23 1.35 -10.56
N ALA A 130 -1.96 0.93 -10.55
CA ALA A 130 -1.46 -0.09 -9.64
C ALA A 130 -1.03 0.47 -8.26
N GLY A 131 -1.25 1.77 -8.03
CA GLY A 131 -0.79 2.49 -6.84
C GLY A 131 0.62 3.05 -7.04
N SER A 132 1.41 3.08 -5.95
CA SER A 132 2.78 3.57 -5.98
C SER A 132 3.66 2.69 -6.86
N VAL A 133 4.26 3.28 -7.90
CA VAL A 133 5.13 2.58 -8.85
C VAL A 133 6.50 2.30 -8.25
N PHE A 134 7.05 3.28 -7.55
CA PHE A 134 8.38 3.17 -6.92
C PHE A 134 8.26 3.01 -5.41
N ARG A 135 9.20 2.25 -4.83
CA ARG A 135 9.40 2.18 -3.38
C ARG A 135 10.13 3.43 -2.90
N ASN A 136 9.85 3.87 -1.67
CA ASN A 136 10.66 4.93 -1.08
C ASN A 136 12.08 4.41 -0.82
N PRO A 137 13.13 5.22 -1.10
CA PRO A 137 14.49 4.84 -0.81
C PRO A 137 14.70 4.73 0.70
N PHE A 138 15.11 3.54 1.15
CA PHE A 138 15.31 3.28 2.57
C PHE A 138 16.49 4.10 3.12
N GLY A 139 16.32 4.70 4.30
CA GLY A 139 17.39 5.41 5.01
C GLY A 139 17.75 6.79 4.46
N MET A 140 17.07 7.27 3.41
CA MET A 140 17.36 8.60 2.82
C MET A 140 16.44 9.71 3.33
N GLY A 141 15.36 9.38 4.03
CA GLY A 141 14.39 10.35 4.54
C GLY A 141 13.61 11.11 3.44
N VAL A 142 13.71 10.64 2.19
CA VAL A 142 13.08 11.28 1.03
C VAL A 142 11.90 10.44 0.55
N LEU A 143 10.78 11.11 0.26
CA LEU A 143 9.62 10.48 -0.35
C LEU A 143 9.70 10.59 -1.87
N VAL A 144 9.43 9.48 -2.58
CA VAL A 144 9.45 9.51 -4.06
C VAL A 144 8.41 10.50 -4.61
N GLY A 145 7.27 10.65 -3.93
CA GLY A 145 6.27 11.64 -4.32
C GLY A 145 6.84 13.06 -4.41
N GLU A 146 7.66 13.46 -3.43
CA GLU A 146 8.30 14.78 -3.39
C GLU A 146 9.36 14.92 -4.48
N LEU A 147 10.14 13.86 -4.75
CA LEU A 147 11.12 13.87 -5.84
C LEU A 147 10.44 14.12 -7.20
N PHE A 148 9.32 13.45 -7.46
CA PHE A 148 8.57 13.62 -8.70
C PHE A 148 7.91 15.00 -8.80
N GLU A 149 7.41 15.53 -7.67
CA GLU A 149 6.85 16.88 -7.58
C GLU A 149 7.92 17.93 -7.92
N ASN A 150 9.08 17.83 -7.29
CA ASN A 150 10.21 18.75 -7.47
C ASN A 150 10.81 18.67 -8.87
N ALA A 151 10.76 17.49 -9.50
CA ALA A 151 11.16 17.30 -10.89
C ALA A 151 10.10 17.78 -11.90
N GLY A 152 8.91 18.22 -11.45
CA GLY A 152 7.84 18.69 -12.32
C GLY A 152 7.21 17.60 -13.19
N LEU A 153 7.28 16.34 -12.76
CA LEU A 153 6.85 15.19 -13.58
C LEU A 153 5.33 14.93 -13.53
N LYS A 154 4.59 15.60 -12.65
CA LYS A 154 3.12 15.47 -12.58
C LYS A 154 2.47 15.81 -13.92
N GLY A 155 1.66 14.90 -14.43
CA GLY A 155 1.00 15.03 -15.73
C GLY A 155 1.87 14.69 -16.94
N PHE A 156 3.12 14.25 -16.75
CA PHE A 156 3.95 13.75 -17.84
C PHE A 156 3.31 12.50 -18.46
N ARG A 157 3.44 12.31 -19.78
CA ARG A 157 2.77 11.23 -20.52
C ARG A 157 3.68 10.51 -21.50
N VAL A 158 3.43 9.21 -21.64
CA VAL A 158 3.89 8.38 -22.75
C VAL A 158 2.66 7.64 -23.30
N GLY A 159 2.24 7.98 -24.52
CA GLY A 159 1.00 7.45 -25.09
C GLY A 159 -0.21 7.72 -24.20
N SER A 160 -0.87 6.65 -23.73
CA SER A 160 -2.00 6.73 -22.80
C SER A 160 -1.62 6.54 -21.32
N ALA A 161 -0.33 6.34 -21.00
CA ALA A 161 0.20 6.33 -19.63
C ALA A 161 0.49 7.76 -19.15
N GLU A 162 0.13 8.07 -17.91
CA GLU A 162 0.32 9.41 -17.33
C GLU A 162 0.81 9.33 -15.88
N VAL A 163 1.76 10.20 -15.50
CA VAL A 163 2.05 10.48 -14.09
C VAL A 163 0.91 11.28 -13.49
N SER A 164 0.30 10.77 -12.42
CA SER A 164 -0.81 11.41 -11.75
C SER A 164 -0.53 12.87 -11.37
N LYS A 165 -1.50 13.74 -11.64
CA LYS A 165 -1.49 15.15 -11.19
C LYS A 165 -1.76 15.32 -9.70
N VAL A 166 -2.30 14.29 -9.04
CA VAL A 166 -2.64 14.32 -7.61
C VAL A 166 -1.52 13.67 -6.79
N HIS A 167 -1.17 12.43 -7.11
CA HIS A 167 -0.19 11.65 -6.37
C HIS A 167 0.99 11.26 -7.27
N ALA A 168 2.09 12.00 -7.23
CA ALA A 168 3.15 11.93 -8.24
C ALA A 168 3.80 10.53 -8.44
N ASN A 169 3.78 9.65 -7.44
CA ASN A 169 4.24 8.26 -7.56
C ASN A 169 3.17 7.29 -8.13
N PHE A 170 2.02 7.77 -8.62
CA PHE A 170 0.97 6.93 -9.22
C PHE A 170 0.98 7.13 -10.72
N PHE A 171 1.16 6.05 -11.47
CA PHE A 171 1.00 6.08 -12.91
C PHE A 171 -0.39 5.59 -13.27
N ILE A 172 -1.05 6.33 -14.15
CA ILE A 172 -2.46 6.19 -14.49
C ILE A 172 -2.58 5.74 -15.94
N ASN A 173 -3.40 4.73 -16.16
CA ASN A 173 -3.90 4.39 -17.48
C ASN A 173 -5.11 5.27 -17.78
N THR A 174 -4.94 6.25 -18.67
CA THR A 174 -6.01 7.21 -19.01
C THR A 174 -7.13 6.61 -19.89
N GLY A 175 -7.04 5.33 -20.25
CA GLY A 175 -8.11 4.58 -20.89
C GLY A 175 -7.63 3.35 -21.65
N SER A 176 -6.60 3.53 -22.48
CA SER A 176 -6.11 2.52 -23.45
C SER A 176 -4.61 2.22 -23.35
N SER A 177 -3.97 2.57 -22.22
CA SER A 177 -2.54 2.33 -22.06
C SER A 177 -2.21 0.85 -21.99
N ASN A 178 -1.12 0.48 -22.66
CA ASN A 178 -0.55 -0.85 -22.62
C ASN A 178 0.69 -0.91 -21.70
N SER A 179 1.18 -2.12 -21.42
CA SER A 179 2.33 -2.31 -20.53
C SER A 179 3.63 -1.69 -21.04
N ARG A 180 3.83 -1.60 -22.37
CA ARG A 180 5.02 -0.97 -22.95
C ARG A 180 5.05 0.52 -22.63
N GLU A 181 3.93 1.23 -22.82
CA GLU A 181 3.84 2.67 -22.49
C GLU A 181 4.10 2.93 -20.99
N MET A 182 3.61 2.05 -20.11
CA MET A 182 3.89 2.14 -18.67
C MET A 182 5.37 1.93 -18.35
N LEU A 183 6.03 0.97 -19.01
CA LEU A 183 7.46 0.72 -18.84
C LEU A 183 8.30 1.88 -19.38
N GLU A 184 7.94 2.40 -20.56
CA GLU A 184 8.60 3.58 -21.14
C GLU A 184 8.45 4.80 -20.22
N LEU A 185 7.31 4.99 -19.57
CA LEU A 185 7.12 6.03 -18.57
C LEU A 185 7.96 5.82 -17.29
N ILE A 186 8.24 4.57 -16.92
CA ILE A 186 9.09 4.21 -15.78
C ILE A 186 10.57 4.50 -16.06
N ASP A 187 11.00 4.31 -17.32
CA ASP A 187 12.41 4.39 -17.73
C ASP A 187 12.92 5.82 -18.01
N LEU A 188 12.05 6.85 -17.89
CA LEU A 188 12.42 8.27 -18.05
C LEU A 188 13.23 8.82 -16.88
#